data_AF-A0A8J8SW82-F1
#
_entry.id   AF-A0A8J8SW82-F1
#
_cell.length_a   1.000
_cell.length_b   1.000
_cell.length_c   1.000
_cell.angle_alpha   90.00
_cell.angle_beta   90.00
_cell.angle_gamma   90.00
#
_symmetry.space_group_name_H-M   'P 1'
#
loop_
_entity.id
_entity.type
_entity.pdbx_description
1 polymer ?
#
loop_
_entity_poly.entity_id
_entity_poly.type
_entity_poly.pdbx_seq_one_letter_code
_entity_poly.pdbx_strand_id
1 'polypeptide(L)'
;MRHYIKAVLHKEEGAEDPQESYDGFMIYGTDVLEYPQRYSDIKEFLAQTDKNKVRATLGLGSPVEILNGVLAGIDIFESDYPLTQASLGHALQIQKIEEGKSECTISDIQLSKLLETKQQHCINLNKEEFKESKEPLVKGCQCYTCKNYNRAYLYHMLEVKEMNANILIAIHNVAQFDLLFSQIRDNVKSIGAFIQDYAQLNCIDK
;
A
#
# COMPACT_ATOMS: atom_id res chain seq x y z
N MET A 1 -13.08 -9.91 -26.57
CA MET A 1 -12.20 -10.79 -25.77
C MET A 1 -11.31 -9.91 -24.89
N ARG A 2 -11.68 -9.67 -23.63
CA ARG A 2 -10.79 -9.04 -22.63
C ARG A 2 -10.64 -10.03 -21.48
N HIS A 3 -9.69 -10.94 -21.64
CA HIS A 3 -9.46 -12.11 -20.77
C HIS A 3 -8.24 -11.89 -19.87
N TYR A 4 -8.30 -10.97 -18.91
CA TYR A 4 -7.20 -10.85 -17.93
C TYR A 4 -7.61 -10.91 -16.48
N ILE A 5 -8.89 -10.69 -16.14
CA ILE A 5 -9.34 -10.85 -14.76
C ILE A 5 -10.10 -12.17 -14.66
N LYS A 6 -9.40 -13.20 -14.17
CA LYS A 6 -9.98 -14.50 -13.87
C LYS A 6 -9.95 -14.65 -12.36
N ALA A 7 -11.08 -14.99 -11.76
CA ALA A 7 -11.22 -15.08 -10.33
C ALA A 7 -11.74 -16.48 -9.98
N VAL A 8 -10.94 -17.27 -9.26
CA VAL A 8 -11.39 -18.51 -8.62
C VAL A 8 -10.66 -18.67 -7.29
N LEU A 9 -11.36 -18.44 -6.18
CA LEU A 9 -11.03 -19.05 -4.90
C LEU A 9 -11.98 -20.24 -4.73
N HIS A 10 -11.46 -21.44 -5.02
CA HIS A 10 -12.08 -22.78 -4.87
C HIS A 10 -13.41 -23.04 -5.62
N LYS A 11 -13.48 -24.07 -6.48
CA LYS A 11 -14.72 -24.47 -7.18
C LYS A 11 -15.35 -25.67 -6.46
N GLU A 12 -16.56 -25.55 -5.93
CA GLU A 12 -17.33 -26.74 -5.53
C GLU A 12 -17.78 -27.54 -6.76
N GLU A 13 -17.59 -28.86 -6.72
CA GLU A 13 -18.09 -29.76 -7.76
C GLU A 13 -19.63 -29.85 -7.69
N GLY A 14 -20.32 -29.43 -8.76
CA GLY A 14 -21.76 -29.62 -8.93
C GLY A 14 -22.63 -28.35 -8.84
N ALA A 15 -22.07 -27.16 -8.61
CA ALA A 15 -22.85 -25.92 -8.60
C ALA A 15 -23.36 -25.51 -10.00
N GLU A 16 -24.65 -25.19 -10.10
CA GLU A 16 -25.31 -24.78 -11.36
C GLU A 16 -25.05 -23.30 -11.71
N ASP A 17 -24.85 -22.42 -10.73
CA ASP A 17 -24.39 -21.04 -10.92
C ASP A 17 -22.88 -20.93 -10.63
N PRO A 18 -22.07 -20.47 -11.60
CA PRO A 18 -20.64 -20.23 -11.39
C PRO A 18 -20.37 -19.32 -10.19
N GLN A 19 -21.18 -18.30 -9.92
CA GLN A 19 -20.90 -17.39 -8.81
C GLN A 19 -21.22 -18.00 -7.45
N GLU A 20 -22.16 -18.94 -7.33
CA GLU A 20 -22.48 -19.59 -6.05
C GLU A 20 -21.39 -20.56 -5.58
N SER A 21 -20.54 -21.06 -6.48
CA SER A 21 -19.52 -22.08 -6.16
C SER A 21 -18.18 -21.55 -5.59
N TYR A 22 -17.99 -20.24 -5.45
CA TYR A 22 -16.70 -19.64 -5.05
C TYR A 22 -16.81 -18.86 -3.73
N ASP A 23 -15.79 -18.90 -2.86
CA ASP A 23 -15.78 -18.11 -1.61
C ASP A 23 -15.34 -16.65 -1.82
N GLY A 24 -14.73 -16.36 -2.96
CA GLY A 24 -14.13 -15.05 -3.24
C GLY A 24 -13.56 -14.93 -4.65
N PHE A 25 -13.05 -13.72 -4.93
CA PHE A 25 -12.49 -13.36 -6.21
C PHE A 25 -11.01 -13.02 -6.05
N MET A 26 -10.15 -13.74 -6.77
CA MET A 26 -8.74 -13.34 -6.94
C MET A 26 -8.61 -12.51 -8.23
N ILE A 27 -8.03 -11.32 -8.13
CA ILE A 27 -7.78 -10.39 -9.23
C ILE A 27 -6.28 -10.43 -9.53
N TYR A 28 -5.93 -10.75 -10.77
CA TYR A 28 -4.55 -10.79 -11.23
C TYR A 28 -4.47 -10.34 -12.69
N GLY A 29 -3.26 -10.15 -13.22
CA GLY A 29 -3.05 -9.71 -14.61
C GLY A 29 -3.40 -8.24 -14.85
N THR A 30 -3.50 -7.44 -13.78
CA THR A 30 -3.73 -6.00 -13.83
C THR A 30 -2.44 -5.20 -13.88
N ASP A 31 -1.31 -5.82 -13.56
CA ASP A 31 0.05 -5.27 -13.54
C ASP A 31 0.56 -4.83 -14.92
N VAL A 32 0.01 -5.40 -16.00
CA VAL A 32 0.33 -5.01 -17.38
C VAL A 32 -0.35 -3.72 -17.86
N LEU A 33 -1.29 -3.17 -17.08
CA LEU A 33 -2.05 -1.98 -17.42
C LEU A 33 -1.48 -0.76 -16.70
N GLU A 34 -1.47 0.42 -17.32
CA GLU A 34 -1.15 1.67 -16.61
C GLU A 34 -2.39 2.27 -15.94
N TYR A 35 -2.18 3.10 -14.93
CA TYR A 35 -3.25 3.98 -14.45
C TYR A 35 -3.56 5.07 -15.50
N PRO A 36 -4.75 5.68 -15.50
CA PRO A 36 -5.94 5.35 -14.72
C PRO A 36 -6.77 4.18 -15.32
N GLN A 37 -6.32 3.59 -16.43
CA GLN A 37 -7.03 2.51 -17.12
C GLN A 37 -7.14 1.27 -16.22
N ARG A 38 -6.04 0.91 -15.54
CA ARG A 38 -5.99 -0.17 -14.55
C ARG A 38 -7.11 -0.06 -13.51
N TYR A 39 -7.32 1.13 -12.94
CA TYR A 39 -8.39 1.38 -11.97
C TYR A 39 -9.78 1.18 -12.58
N SER A 40 -10.01 1.73 -13.78
CA SER A 40 -11.31 1.61 -14.46
C SER A 40 -11.65 0.16 -14.76
N ASP A 41 -10.69 -0.62 -15.26
CA ASP A 41 -10.87 -2.03 -15.60
C ASP A 41 -11.15 -2.89 -14.35
N ILE A 42 -10.42 -2.65 -13.25
CA ILE A 42 -10.68 -3.33 -11.97
C ILE A 42 -12.08 -2.99 -11.46
N LYS A 43 -12.46 -1.71 -11.48
CA LYS A 43 -13.77 -1.26 -10.99
C LYS A 43 -14.92 -1.81 -11.82
N GLU A 44 -14.79 -1.82 -13.15
CA GLU A 44 -15.79 -2.39 -14.07
C GLU A 44 -15.96 -3.89 -13.85
N PHE A 45 -14.86 -4.61 -13.63
CA PHE A 45 -14.91 -6.04 -13.31
C PHE A 45 -15.58 -6.29 -11.95
N LEU A 46 -15.15 -5.60 -10.90
CA LEU A 46 -15.68 -5.77 -9.53
C LEU A 46 -17.14 -5.30 -9.38
N ALA A 47 -17.65 -4.50 -10.31
CA ALA A 47 -19.07 -4.15 -10.37
C ALA A 47 -19.96 -5.35 -10.76
N GLN A 48 -19.39 -6.36 -11.41
CA GLN A 48 -20.09 -7.57 -11.87
C GLN A 48 -19.94 -8.75 -10.89
N THR A 49 -19.13 -8.59 -9.85
CA THR A 49 -18.91 -9.62 -8.82
C THR A 49 -19.81 -9.41 -7.61
N ASP A 50 -20.09 -10.49 -6.89
CA ASP A 50 -20.80 -10.42 -5.59
C ASP A 50 -20.01 -9.51 -4.62
N LYS A 51 -20.71 -8.57 -4.00
CA LYS A 51 -20.15 -7.60 -3.05
C LYS A 51 -19.94 -8.19 -1.65
N ASN A 52 -20.57 -9.33 -1.37
CA ASN A 52 -20.45 -9.99 -0.07
C ASN A 52 -19.26 -10.97 -0.02
N LYS A 53 -18.60 -11.21 -1.16
CA LYS A 53 -17.45 -12.12 -1.25
C LYS A 53 -16.14 -11.35 -1.27
N VAL A 54 -15.13 -11.95 -0.65
CA VAL A 54 -13.78 -11.37 -0.51
C VAL A 54 -13.14 -11.16 -1.87
N ARG A 55 -12.50 -10.01 -2.07
CA ARG A 55 -11.79 -9.66 -3.30
C ARG A 55 -10.31 -9.45 -2.98
N ALA A 56 -9.47 -10.34 -3.48
CA ALA A 56 -8.03 -10.34 -3.22
C ALA A 56 -7.24 -10.03 -4.50
N THR A 57 -6.12 -9.34 -4.40
CA THR A 57 -5.25 -9.08 -5.56
C THR A 57 -3.82 -9.51 -5.31
N LEU A 58 -3.15 -9.94 -6.38
CA LEU A 58 -1.70 -10.10 -6.44
C LEU A 58 -1.12 -9.00 -7.32
N GLY A 59 0.05 -8.46 -6.95
CA GLY A 59 0.78 -7.49 -7.78
C GLY A 59 0.43 -6.01 -7.60
N LEU A 60 -0.40 -5.65 -6.60
CA LEU A 60 -0.59 -4.26 -6.17
C LEU A 60 0.03 -4.07 -4.79
N GLY A 61 1.28 -3.61 -4.75
CA GLY A 61 2.11 -3.70 -3.54
C GLY A 61 2.45 -2.36 -2.87
N SER A 62 2.60 -1.28 -3.64
CA SER A 62 2.96 0.01 -3.04
C SER A 62 1.76 0.65 -2.31
N PRO A 63 1.97 1.54 -1.32
CA PRO A 63 0.86 2.23 -0.64
C PRO A 63 -0.09 2.94 -1.59
N VAL A 64 0.43 3.57 -2.65
CA VAL A 64 -0.35 4.26 -3.68
C VAL A 64 -1.21 3.28 -4.49
N GLU A 65 -0.69 2.11 -4.83
CA GLU A 65 -1.43 1.06 -5.54
C GLU A 65 -2.48 0.40 -4.64
N ILE A 66 -2.15 0.17 -3.37
CA ILE A 66 -3.10 -0.33 -2.36
C ILE A 66 -4.28 0.63 -2.25
N LEU A 67 -4.04 1.94 -2.12
CA LEU A 67 -5.11 2.95 -2.04
C LEU A 67 -5.97 2.97 -3.30
N ASN A 68 -5.38 2.85 -4.49
CA ASN A 68 -6.12 2.69 -5.74
C ASN A 68 -6.98 1.42 -5.75
N GLY A 69 -6.45 0.30 -5.26
CA GLY A 69 -7.17 -0.97 -5.18
C GLY A 69 -8.33 -0.92 -4.19
N VAL A 70 -8.12 -0.31 -3.02
CA VAL A 70 -9.18 -0.06 -2.04
C VAL A 70 -10.29 0.79 -2.65
N LEU A 71 -9.92 1.85 -3.38
CA LEU A 71 -10.88 2.72 -4.08
C LEU A 71 -11.69 1.96 -5.15
N ALA A 72 -11.08 0.94 -5.78
CA ALA A 72 -11.75 0.07 -6.74
C ALA A 72 -12.61 -1.03 -6.07
N GLY A 73 -12.42 -1.28 -4.77
CA GLY A 73 -13.17 -2.26 -3.99
C GLY A 73 -12.46 -3.59 -3.76
N ILE A 74 -11.11 -3.60 -3.70
CA ILE A 74 -10.28 -4.75 -3.29
C ILE A 74 -10.14 -4.77 -1.76
N ASP A 75 -10.23 -5.96 -1.18
CA ASP A 75 -10.18 -6.19 0.27
C ASP A 75 -8.81 -6.69 0.77
N ILE A 76 -8.17 -7.58 0.00
CA ILE A 76 -6.91 -8.25 0.38
C ILE A 76 -5.80 -7.93 -0.62
N PHE A 77 -4.62 -7.64 -0.10
CA PHE A 77 -3.44 -7.27 -0.87
C PHE A 77 -2.25 -8.13 -0.46
N GLU A 78 -1.49 -8.60 -1.45
CA GLU A 78 -0.13 -9.08 -1.26
C GLU A 78 0.86 -7.96 -1.58
N SER A 79 1.85 -7.74 -0.72
CA SER A 79 2.89 -6.73 -0.95
C SER A 79 4.24 -7.18 -0.41
N ASP A 80 5.24 -7.18 -1.30
CA ASP A 80 6.66 -7.27 -0.97
C ASP A 80 7.30 -5.89 -0.74
N TYR A 81 6.54 -4.81 -0.95
CA TYR A 81 7.04 -3.43 -0.94
C TYR A 81 7.81 -3.05 0.33
N PRO A 82 7.38 -3.42 1.56
CA PRO A 82 8.16 -3.13 2.78
C PRO A 82 9.56 -3.74 2.75
N LEU A 83 9.68 -4.96 2.23
CA LEU A 83 10.94 -5.71 2.14
C LEU A 83 11.81 -5.17 1.00
N THR A 84 11.20 -4.86 -0.15
CA THR A 84 11.86 -4.27 -1.29
C THR A 84 12.43 -2.89 -0.96
N GLN A 85 11.69 -2.04 -0.23
CA GLN A 85 12.24 -0.76 0.24
C GLN A 85 13.35 -0.98 1.28
N ALA A 86 13.22 -1.95 2.18
CA ALA A 86 14.24 -2.23 3.17
C ALA A 86 15.57 -2.67 2.54
N SER A 87 15.53 -3.49 1.48
CA SER A 87 16.74 -3.95 0.77
C SER A 87 17.46 -2.82 0.03
N LEU A 88 16.75 -1.74 -0.32
CA LEU A 88 17.31 -0.51 -0.89
C LEU A 88 17.83 0.48 0.18
N GLY A 89 17.72 0.14 1.48
CA GLY A 89 18.05 1.06 2.56
C GLY A 89 17.02 2.17 2.75
N HIS A 90 15.77 1.95 2.31
CA HIS A 90 14.69 2.92 2.39
C HIS A 90 13.73 2.59 3.55
N ALA A 91 13.53 3.57 4.43
CA ALA A 91 12.55 3.49 5.51
C ALA A 91 11.28 4.25 5.15
N LEU A 92 10.12 3.60 5.27
CA LEU A 92 8.82 4.24 5.04
C LEU A 92 8.55 5.31 6.09
N GLN A 93 7.98 6.43 5.66
CA GLN A 93 7.58 7.53 6.54
C GLN A 93 6.09 7.81 6.37
N ILE A 94 5.26 6.96 6.95
CA ILE A 94 3.81 7.12 6.94
C ILE A 94 3.41 7.85 8.23
N GLN A 95 2.87 9.05 8.07
CA GLN A 95 2.33 9.86 9.15
C GLN A 95 0.85 9.54 9.34
N LYS A 96 0.44 9.57 10.61
CA LYS A 96 -0.98 9.42 10.96
C LYS A 96 -1.75 10.66 10.53
N ILE A 97 -2.85 10.46 9.82
CA ILE A 97 -3.80 11.50 9.42
C ILE A 97 -4.81 11.67 10.55
N GLU A 98 -5.06 12.91 10.97
CA GLU A 98 -6.06 13.22 11.99
C GLU A 98 -7.47 13.17 11.39
N GLU A 99 -8.39 12.49 12.07
CA GLU A 99 -9.79 12.30 11.64
C GLU A 99 -10.53 13.64 11.52
N GLY A 100 -11.35 13.79 10.46
CA GLY A 100 -12.35 14.85 10.36
C GLY A 100 -11.87 16.21 9.83
N LYS A 101 -10.69 16.30 9.20
CA LYS A 101 -10.15 17.59 8.71
C LYS A 101 -10.60 18.00 7.30
N SER A 102 -11.02 17.06 6.45
CA SER A 102 -11.21 17.32 5.03
C SER A 102 -12.47 16.63 4.46
N GLU A 103 -13.20 17.34 3.61
CA GLU A 103 -14.16 16.73 2.69
C GLU A 103 -13.43 16.35 1.40
N CYS A 104 -13.81 15.21 0.80
CA CYS A 104 -13.28 14.83 -0.50
C CYS A 104 -13.83 15.80 -1.56
N THR A 105 -12.94 16.50 -2.25
CA THR A 105 -13.34 17.52 -3.24
C THR A 105 -13.34 17.00 -4.68
N ILE A 106 -12.88 15.77 -4.89
CA ILE A 106 -12.65 15.19 -6.21
C ILE A 106 -13.24 13.77 -6.32
N SER A 107 -13.66 13.39 -7.52
CA SER A 107 -14.23 12.07 -7.80
C SER A 107 -13.18 10.94 -7.70
N ASP A 108 -13.63 9.70 -7.52
CA ASP A 108 -12.72 8.54 -7.47
C ASP A 108 -11.78 8.43 -8.68
N ILE A 109 -12.26 8.78 -9.88
CA ILE A 109 -11.43 8.78 -11.10
C ILE A 109 -10.33 9.84 -11.00
N GLN A 110 -10.64 11.01 -10.44
CA GLN A 110 -9.66 12.06 -10.22
C GLN A 110 -8.67 11.68 -9.11
N LEU A 111 -9.12 10.99 -8.06
CA LEU A 111 -8.22 10.43 -7.03
C LEU A 111 -7.27 9.40 -7.61
N SER A 112 -7.77 8.49 -8.45
CA SER A 112 -6.92 7.49 -9.09
C SER A 112 -5.84 8.14 -9.97
N LYS A 113 -6.21 9.16 -10.75
CA LYS A 113 -5.26 9.98 -11.53
C LYS A 113 -4.25 10.73 -10.66
N LEU A 114 -4.69 11.27 -9.52
CA LEU A 114 -3.80 11.93 -8.56
C LEU A 114 -2.78 10.91 -8.02
N LEU A 115 -3.23 9.75 -7.58
CA LEU A 115 -2.36 8.70 -7.04
C LEU A 115 -1.34 8.23 -8.08
N GLU A 116 -1.72 8.15 -9.35
CA GLU A 116 -0.79 7.76 -10.42
C GLU A 116 0.46 8.65 -10.51
N THR A 117 0.33 9.95 -10.27
CA THR A 117 1.46 10.89 -10.29
C THR A 117 2.28 10.89 -9.01
N LYS A 118 1.91 10.07 -8.02
CA LYS A 118 2.48 10.07 -6.68
C LYS A 118 3.25 8.78 -6.40
N GLN A 119 4.29 8.90 -5.60
CA GLN A 119 5.01 7.78 -5.02
C GLN A 119 5.07 7.94 -3.51
N GLN A 120 5.09 6.83 -2.78
CA GLN A 120 5.24 6.85 -1.34
C GLN A 120 6.55 7.54 -0.95
N HIS A 121 6.48 8.48 0.00
CA HIS A 121 7.69 9.09 0.56
C HIS A 121 8.45 8.08 1.43
N CYS A 122 9.75 7.95 1.16
CA CYS A 122 10.68 7.12 1.90
C CYS A 122 11.92 7.93 2.31
N ILE A 123 12.44 7.64 3.50
CA ILE A 123 13.74 8.12 3.96
C ILE A 123 14.81 7.22 3.35
N ASN A 124 15.70 7.79 2.54
CA ASN A 124 16.85 7.06 2.01
C ASN A 124 18.03 7.13 3.00
N LEU A 125 18.22 6.06 3.78
CA LEU A 125 19.23 6.00 4.84
C LEU A 125 20.66 5.86 4.31
N ASN A 126 20.87 5.77 2.98
CA ASN A 126 22.21 5.80 2.39
C ASN A 126 22.75 7.24 2.23
N LYS A 127 21.92 8.26 2.46
CA LYS A 127 22.34 9.66 2.33
C LYS A 127 23.18 10.11 3.53
N GLU A 128 24.27 10.82 3.24
CA GLU A 128 25.21 11.32 4.25
C GLU A 128 24.56 12.24 5.30
N GLU A 129 23.45 12.90 4.96
CA GLU A 129 22.68 13.74 5.89
C GLU A 129 22.21 12.99 7.15
N PHE A 130 22.11 11.66 7.09
CA PHE A 130 21.71 10.82 8.22
C PHE A 130 22.86 10.33 9.08
N LYS A 131 24.11 10.55 8.68
CA LYS A 131 25.32 10.04 9.34
C LYS A 131 25.43 10.41 10.82
N GLU A 132 24.95 11.59 11.20
CA GLU A 132 24.98 12.08 12.59
C GLU A 132 23.59 12.21 13.21
N SER A 133 22.55 11.72 12.51
CA SER A 133 21.16 11.84 12.95
C SER A 133 20.86 10.86 14.09
N LYS A 134 20.72 11.39 15.31
CA LYS A 134 20.34 10.64 16.52
C LYS A 134 18.83 10.42 16.66
N GLU A 135 18.05 10.84 15.68
CA GLU A 135 16.60 10.65 15.67
C GLU A 135 16.22 9.21 15.28
N PRO A 136 15.07 8.69 15.74
CA PRO A 136 14.50 7.46 15.19
C PRO A 136 14.11 7.64 13.71
N LEU A 137 13.78 6.55 13.01
CA LEU A 137 13.33 6.62 11.61
C LEU A 137 12.10 7.53 11.47
N VAL A 138 11.08 7.31 12.29
CA VAL A 138 9.86 8.12 12.35
C VAL A 138 9.56 8.48 13.81
N LYS A 139 9.35 9.77 14.08
CA LYS A 139 9.00 10.25 15.43
C LYS A 139 7.65 9.68 15.85
N GLY A 140 7.58 9.11 17.06
CA GLY A 140 6.36 8.50 17.61
C GLY A 140 6.09 7.05 17.16
N CYS A 141 6.86 6.50 16.22
CA CYS A 141 6.72 5.10 15.82
C CYS A 141 7.12 4.16 16.97
N GLN A 142 6.29 3.14 17.21
CA GLN A 142 6.44 2.21 18.34
C GLN A 142 7.11 0.87 17.97
N CYS A 143 7.62 0.74 16.75
CA CYS A 143 8.29 -0.47 16.28
C CYS A 143 9.61 -0.71 17.03
N TYR A 144 10.08 -1.96 17.01
CA TYR A 144 11.35 -2.34 17.66
C TYR A 144 12.51 -1.45 17.19
N THR A 145 12.60 -1.17 15.89
CA THR A 145 13.70 -0.39 15.33
C THR A 145 13.71 1.05 15.84
N CYS A 146 12.58 1.75 15.78
CA CYS A 146 12.47 3.14 16.25
C CYS A 146 12.66 3.30 17.76
N LYS A 147 12.40 2.24 18.55
CA LYS A 147 12.59 2.25 20.01
C LYS A 147 14.05 2.08 20.43
N ASN A 148 14.85 1.37 19.64
CA ASN A 148 16.19 0.92 20.05
C ASN A 148 17.33 1.54 19.23
N TYR A 149 17.05 2.02 18.02
CA TYR A 149 18.07 2.50 17.08
C TYR A 149 17.71 3.86 16.49
N ASN A 150 18.74 4.56 16.02
CA ASN A 150 18.62 5.84 15.34
C ASN A 150 19.09 5.75 13.89
N ARG A 151 18.82 6.81 13.12
CA ARG A 151 19.18 6.92 11.71
C ARG A 151 20.70 6.81 11.47
N ALA A 152 21.54 7.42 12.32
CA ALA A 152 22.99 7.35 12.22
C ALA A 152 23.52 5.91 12.35
N TYR A 153 22.95 5.13 13.28
CA TYR A 153 23.31 3.74 13.47
C TYR A 153 22.97 2.90 12.22
N LEU A 154 21.76 3.08 11.68
CA LEU A 154 21.33 2.37 10.47
C LEU A 154 22.13 2.80 9.22
N TYR A 155 22.42 4.09 9.07
CA TYR A 155 23.33 4.61 8.03
C TYR A 155 24.69 3.90 8.12
N HIS A 156 25.28 3.84 9.32
CA HIS A 156 26.57 3.17 9.51
C HIS A 156 26.52 1.68 9.14
N MET A 157 25.48 0.95 9.55
CA MET A 157 25.34 -0.46 9.21
C MET A 157 25.19 -0.71 7.71
N LEU A 158 24.43 0.14 7.00
CA LEU A 158 24.31 0.08 5.54
C LEU A 158 25.66 0.35 4.86
N GLU A 159 26.41 1.35 5.34
CA GLU A 159 27.72 1.73 4.80
C GLU A 159 28.74 0.58 4.91
N VAL A 160 28.76 -0.12 6.06
CA VAL A 160 29.63 -1.29 6.28
C VAL A 160 29.05 -2.58 5.70
N LYS A 161 27.92 -2.51 4.98
CA LYS A 161 27.24 -3.62 4.29
C LYS A 161 26.83 -4.76 5.22
N GLU A 162 26.38 -4.41 6.42
CA GLU A 162 25.91 -5.36 7.42
C GLU A 162 24.42 -5.68 7.16
N MET A 163 24.09 -6.97 6.99
CA MET A 163 22.75 -7.39 6.55
C MET A 163 21.64 -7.13 7.57
N ASN A 164 21.95 -7.01 8.86
CA ASN A 164 20.94 -6.72 9.88
C ASN A 164 20.33 -5.33 9.71
N ALA A 165 20.99 -4.39 9.02
CA ALA A 165 20.40 -3.10 8.67
C ALA A 165 19.07 -3.28 7.95
N ASN A 166 19.05 -4.13 6.92
CA ASN A 166 17.87 -4.39 6.11
C ASN A 166 16.76 -5.06 6.94
N ILE A 167 17.12 -5.94 7.87
CA ILE A 167 16.16 -6.59 8.78
C ILE A 167 15.51 -5.55 9.70
N LEU A 168 16.29 -4.65 10.30
CA LEU A 168 15.78 -3.59 11.15
C LEU A 168 14.89 -2.61 10.37
N ILE A 169 15.26 -2.26 9.14
CA ILE A 169 14.43 -1.42 8.28
C ILE A 169 13.14 -2.16 7.89
N ALA A 170 13.20 -3.46 7.59
CA ALA A 170 12.02 -4.27 7.28
C ALA A 170 11.03 -4.31 8.45
N ILE A 171 11.50 -4.52 9.69
CA ILE A 171 10.65 -4.47 10.90
C ILE A 171 9.92 -3.13 11.00
N HIS A 172 10.62 -2.03 10.70
CA HIS A 172 10.01 -0.70 10.68
C HIS A 172 8.98 -0.56 9.55
N ASN A 173 9.33 -0.95 8.33
CA ASN A 173 8.48 -0.80 7.16
C ASN A 173 7.18 -1.61 7.28
N VAL A 174 7.23 -2.82 7.84
CA VAL A 174 6.03 -3.62 8.14
C VAL A 174 5.14 -2.89 9.14
N ALA A 175 5.70 -2.33 10.21
CA ALA A 175 4.92 -1.55 11.17
C ALA A 175 4.29 -0.28 10.56
N GLN A 176 4.92 0.33 9.55
CA GLN A 176 4.33 1.44 8.80
C GLN A 176 3.16 0.97 7.91
N PHE A 177 3.26 -0.22 7.31
CA PHE A 177 2.16 -0.84 6.59
C PHE A 177 0.98 -1.19 7.51
N ASP A 178 1.25 -1.69 8.71
CA ASP A 178 0.19 -1.91 9.71
C ASP A 178 -0.55 -0.62 10.04
N LEU A 179 0.18 0.51 10.16
CA LEU A 179 -0.40 1.84 10.35
C LEU A 179 -1.24 2.27 9.14
N LEU A 180 -0.75 2.07 7.91
CA LEU A 180 -1.52 2.36 6.69
C LEU A 180 -2.85 1.61 6.69
N PHE A 181 -2.81 0.29 6.86
CA PHE A 181 -4.02 -0.54 6.83
C PHE A 181 -4.96 -0.25 7.99
N SER A 182 -4.44 0.11 9.18
CA SER A 182 -5.30 0.61 10.27
C SER A 182 -6.06 1.85 9.85
N GLN A 183 -5.35 2.85 9.31
CA GLN A 183 -5.99 4.10 8.90
C GLN A 183 -6.99 3.92 7.77
N ILE A 184 -6.72 3.02 6.81
CA ILE A 184 -7.67 2.67 5.75
C ILE A 184 -8.98 2.13 6.36
N ARG A 185 -8.87 1.19 7.32
CA ARG A 185 -10.04 0.61 8.00
C ARG A 185 -10.80 1.66 8.80
N ASP A 186 -10.09 2.50 9.53
CA ASP A 186 -10.68 3.57 10.35
C ASP A 186 -11.42 4.61 9.48
N ASN A 187 -10.96 4.83 8.24
CA ASN A 187 -11.51 5.83 7.31
C ASN A 187 -12.35 5.25 6.17
N VAL A 188 -12.81 3.99 6.25
CA VAL A 188 -13.50 3.32 5.14
C VAL A 188 -14.74 4.09 4.64
N LYS A 189 -15.47 4.77 5.54
CA LYS A 189 -16.68 5.56 5.19
C LYS A 189 -16.36 6.85 4.43
N SER A 190 -15.16 7.38 4.60
CA SER A 190 -14.67 8.63 4.02
C SER A 190 -13.37 8.41 3.26
N ILE A 191 -13.26 7.26 2.58
CA ILE A 191 -12.00 6.79 1.98
C ILE A 191 -11.44 7.78 0.96
N GLY A 192 -12.29 8.47 0.21
CA GLY A 192 -11.86 9.48 -0.76
C GLY A 192 -11.15 10.68 -0.10
N ALA A 193 -11.66 11.16 1.04
CA ALA A 193 -11.04 12.26 1.78
C ALA A 193 -9.69 11.82 2.38
N PHE A 194 -9.68 10.61 2.95
CA PHE A 194 -8.46 10.01 3.47
C PHE A 194 -7.37 9.85 2.40
N ILE A 195 -7.71 9.33 1.21
CA ILE A 195 -6.77 9.18 0.10
C ILE A 195 -6.20 10.53 -0.33
N GLN A 196 -7.05 11.56 -0.42
CA GLN A 196 -6.63 12.91 -0.78
C GLN A 196 -5.60 13.45 0.21
N ASP A 197 -5.87 13.35 1.51
CA ASP A 197 -4.96 13.79 2.56
C ASP A 197 -3.68 12.94 2.59
N TYR A 198 -3.81 11.63 2.37
CA TYR A 198 -2.67 10.73 2.29
C TYR A 198 -1.73 11.11 1.16
N ALA A 199 -2.26 11.38 -0.03
CA ALA A 199 -1.47 11.79 -1.19
C ALA A 199 -0.75 13.12 -0.97
N GLN A 200 -1.27 14.01 -0.13
CA GLN A 200 -0.65 15.29 0.23
C GLN A 200 0.43 15.14 1.31
N LEU A 201 0.17 14.33 2.33
CA LEU A 201 1.03 14.24 3.52
C LEU A 201 2.15 13.19 3.41
N ASN A 202 1.88 12.06 2.74
CA ASN A 202 2.71 10.86 2.78
C ASN A 202 3.34 10.51 1.43
N CYS A 203 3.03 11.24 0.36
CA CYS A 203 3.56 10.99 -0.97
C CYS A 203 4.39 12.17 -1.49
N ILE A 204 5.28 11.87 -2.43
CA ILE A 204 5.98 12.84 -3.27
C ILE A 204 5.56 12.64 -4.73
N ASP A 205 5.82 13.62 -5.58
CA ASP A 205 5.62 13.47 -7.03
C ASP A 205 6.64 12.47 -7.60
N LYS A 206 6.19 11.71 -8.61
CA LYS A 206 7.04 10.80 -9.39
C LYS A 206 8.00 11.56 -10.30
#